data_AF-A0A388LPC7-F1
#
_entry.id   AF-A0A388LPC7-F1
#
_cell.length_a   1.000
_cell.length_b   1.000
_cell.length_c   1.000
_cell.angle_alpha   90.00
_cell.angle_beta   90.00
_cell.angle_gamma   90.00
#
_symmetry.space_group_name_H-M   'P 1'
#
loop_
_entity.id
_entity.type
_entity.pdbx_description
1 polymer ?
#
loop_
_entity_poly.entity_id
_entity_poly.type
_entity_poly.pdbx_seq_one_letter_code
_entity_poly.pdbx_strand_id
1 'polypeptide(L)'
;MAIIMAILSGAAGVYTELIIKARPQRNINVQNFYLYTFGILFNLFIIFVHDYHDIADKGYFHGYSIITVAMILNHGLSGISVSLVMKFADNIAKVYATSVAMLLTALVSIAFFNFQLTLPFVLGTSVVSIAIYLHYQSKGSK
;
A
#
# COMPACT_ATOMS: atom_id res chain seq x y z
N MET A 1 12.12 -6.61 14.61
CA MET A 1 10.91 -5.89 14.12
C MET A 1 10.70 -6.03 12.61
N ALA A 2 11.68 -5.70 11.75
CA ALA A 2 11.49 -5.75 10.28
C ALA A 2 10.95 -7.09 9.74
N ILE A 3 11.50 -8.23 10.21
CA ILE A 3 11.04 -9.57 9.79
C ILE A 3 9.57 -9.80 10.17
N ILE A 4 9.17 -9.42 11.38
CA ILE A 4 7.78 -9.57 11.86
C ILE A 4 6.83 -8.74 10.98
N MET A 5 7.21 -7.49 10.68
CA MET A 5 6.41 -6.62 9.80
C MET A 5 6.30 -7.19 8.38
N ALA A 6 7.38 -7.77 7.83
CA ALA A 6 7.36 -8.40 6.52
C ALA A 6 6.43 -9.62 6.49
N ILE A 7 6.49 -10.49 7.50
CA ILE A 7 5.61 -11.66 7.63
C ILE A 7 4.15 -11.22 7.76
N LEU A 8 3.85 -10.26 8.64
CA LEU A 8 2.49 -9.77 8.84
C LEU A 8 1.93 -9.08 7.58
N SER A 9 2.74 -8.27 6.90
CA SER A 9 2.34 -7.61 5.65
C SER A 9 2.03 -8.61 4.54
N GLY A 10 2.89 -9.63 4.38
CA GLY A 10 2.66 -10.73 3.44
C GLY A 10 1.39 -11.52 3.77
N ALA A 11 1.24 -11.95 5.03
CA ALA A 11 0.07 -12.70 5.50
C ALA A 11 -1.22 -11.90 5.33
N ALA A 12 -1.25 -10.62 5.72
CA ALA A 12 -2.41 -9.75 5.58
C ALA A 12 -2.81 -9.58 4.10
N GLY A 13 -1.82 -9.39 3.21
CA GLY A 13 -2.07 -9.27 1.77
C GLY A 13 -2.68 -10.54 1.17
N VAL A 14 -2.10 -11.70 1.45
CA VAL A 14 -2.58 -13.00 0.95
C VAL A 14 -3.94 -13.36 1.55
N TYR A 15 -4.16 -13.09 2.83
CA TYR A 15 -5.44 -13.36 3.49
C TYR A 15 -6.56 -12.45 2.96
N THR A 16 -6.26 -11.17 2.69
CA THR A 16 -7.21 -10.24 2.07
C THR A 16 -7.60 -10.71 0.67
N GLU A 17 -6.62 -11.12 -0.14
CA GLU A 17 -6.88 -11.70 -1.46
C GLU A 17 -7.77 -12.94 -1.36
N LEU A 18 -7.48 -13.85 -0.43
CA LEU A 18 -8.26 -15.07 -0.19
C LEU A 18 -9.73 -14.75 0.15
N ILE A 19 -9.99 -13.78 1.03
CA ILE A 19 -11.37 -13.39 1.40
C ILE A 19 -12.11 -12.75 0.22
N ILE A 20 -11.44 -11.87 -0.52
CA ILE A 20 -12.03 -11.18 -1.69
C ILE A 20 -12.43 -12.22 -2.75
N LYS A 21 -11.53 -13.16 -3.05
CA LYS A 21 -11.71 -14.18 -4.07
C LYS A 21 -12.60 -15.34 -3.63
N ALA A 22 -12.80 -15.58 -2.33
CA ALA A 22 -13.73 -16.58 -1.83
C ALA A 22 -15.20 -16.31 -2.22
N ARG A 23 -15.56 -15.06 -2.55
CA ARG A 23 -16.89 -14.68 -3.02
C ARG A 23 -16.81 -13.75 -4.25
N PRO A 24 -16.47 -14.27 -5.44
CA PRO A 24 -16.18 -13.45 -6.62
C PRO A 24 -17.39 -12.64 -7.12
N GLN A 25 -18.60 -13.18 -6.93
CA GLN A 25 -19.87 -12.54 -7.32
C GLN A 25 -20.23 -11.32 -6.44
N ARG A 26 -19.61 -11.18 -5.26
CA ARG A 26 -19.92 -10.06 -4.36
C ARG A 26 -19.27 -8.77 -4.88
N ASN A 27 -20.03 -7.67 -4.85
CA ASN A 27 -19.52 -6.36 -5.21
C ASN A 27 -18.31 -6.00 -4.32
N ILE A 28 -17.22 -5.53 -4.94
CA ILE A 28 -15.99 -5.16 -4.24
C ILE A 28 -16.21 -4.03 -3.24
N ASN A 29 -17.13 -3.10 -3.53
CA ASN A 29 -17.44 -1.98 -2.64
C ASN A 29 -18.05 -2.48 -1.32
N VAL A 30 -18.85 -3.55 -1.37
CA VAL A 30 -19.42 -4.19 -0.17
C VAL A 30 -18.34 -4.93 0.62
N GLN A 31 -17.42 -5.61 -0.08
CA GLN A 31 -16.29 -6.28 0.58
C GLN A 31 -15.37 -5.26 1.27
N ASN A 32 -15.08 -4.15 0.59
CA ASN A 32 -14.31 -3.02 1.12
C ASN A 32 -15.01 -2.35 2.29
N PHE A 33 -16.33 -2.17 2.25
CA PHE A 33 -17.09 -1.63 3.36
C PHE A 33 -16.82 -2.42 4.65
N TYR A 34 -17.00 -3.74 4.64
CA TYR A 34 -16.72 -4.57 5.81
C TYR A 34 -15.26 -4.49 6.24
N LEU A 35 -14.32 -4.59 5.30
CA LEU A 35 -12.88 -4.55 5.60
C LEU A 35 -12.48 -3.23 6.27
N TYR A 36 -12.92 -2.10 5.72
CA TYR A 36 -12.59 -0.77 6.22
C TYR A 36 -13.33 -0.42 7.51
N THR A 37 -14.55 -0.93 7.73
CA THR A 37 -15.22 -0.79 9.03
C THR A 37 -14.39 -1.40 10.16
N PHE A 38 -13.89 -2.63 9.98
CA PHE A 38 -12.98 -3.21 10.97
C PHE A 38 -11.68 -2.41 11.10
N GLY A 39 -11.11 -1.95 9.98
CA GLY A 39 -9.94 -1.07 9.97
C GLY A 39 -10.13 0.20 10.82
N ILE A 40 -11.28 0.87 10.68
CA ILE A 40 -11.63 2.07 11.46
C ILE A 40 -11.71 1.73 12.95
N LEU A 41 -12.41 0.65 13.32
CA LEU A 41 -12.54 0.24 14.73
C LEU A 41 -11.19 -0.04 15.38
N PHE A 42 -10.31 -0.78 14.71
CA PHE A 42 -8.96 -1.04 15.22
C PHE A 42 -8.12 0.22 15.32
N ASN A 43 -8.17 1.12 14.34
CA ASN A 43 -7.42 2.38 14.40
C ASN A 43 -7.93 3.30 15.53
N LEU A 44 -9.24 3.40 15.74
CA LEU A 44 -9.81 4.15 16.86
C LEU A 44 -9.38 3.57 18.21
N PHE A 45 -9.31 2.24 18.33
CA PHE A 45 -8.79 1.60 19.55
C PHE A 45 -7.31 1.95 19.78
N ILE A 46 -6.47 1.90 18.74
CA ILE A 46 -5.06 2.28 18.85
C ILE A 46 -4.90 3.75 19.25
N ILE A 47 -5.67 4.64 18.63
CA ILE A 47 -5.72 6.07 18.97
C ILE A 47 -6.08 6.26 20.45
N PHE A 48 -7.08 5.53 20.96
CA PHE A 48 -7.50 5.62 22.35
C PHE A 48 -6.43 5.10 23.34
N VAL A 49 -5.67 4.06 22.96
CA VAL A 49 -4.64 3.48 23.84
C VAL A 49 -3.34 4.29 23.82
N HIS A 50 -2.92 4.79 22.66
CA HIS A 50 -1.61 5.40 22.48
C HIS A 50 -1.62 6.93 22.41
N ASP A 51 -2.62 7.53 21.77
CA ASP A 51 -2.61 8.96 21.40
C ASP A 51 -3.64 9.79 22.18
N TYR A 52 -4.37 9.18 23.14
CA TYR A 52 -5.48 9.83 23.84
C TYR A 52 -5.10 11.16 24.51
N HIS A 53 -3.99 11.19 25.23
CA HIS A 53 -3.56 12.39 25.96
C HIS A 53 -3.23 13.54 25.00
N ASP A 54 -2.45 13.25 23.94
CA ASP A 54 -2.10 14.26 22.93
C ASP A 54 -3.34 14.82 22.22
N ILE A 55 -4.32 13.96 21.91
CA ILE A 55 -5.57 14.36 21.26
C ILE A 55 -6.45 15.16 22.21
N ALA A 56 -6.51 14.80 23.50
CA ALA A 56 -7.27 15.55 24.50
C ALA A 56 -6.72 16.97 24.68
N ASP A 57 -5.40 17.14 24.67
CA ASP A 57 -4.74 18.43 24.89
C ASP A 57 -4.75 19.32 23.64
N LYS A 58 -4.48 18.76 22.45
CA LYS A 58 -4.25 19.54 21.21
C LYS A 58 -5.43 19.48 20.24
N GLY A 59 -6.30 18.48 20.36
CA GLY A 59 -7.36 18.16 19.41
C GLY A 59 -6.92 17.21 18.29
N TYR A 60 -7.84 16.40 17.78
CA TYR A 60 -7.56 15.35 16.78
C TYR A 60 -6.97 15.87 15.46
N PHE A 61 -7.44 17.03 15.00
CA PHE A 61 -7.01 17.63 13.73
C PHE A 61 -5.86 18.63 13.89
N HIS A 62 -5.20 18.64 15.04
CA HIS A 62 -4.06 19.54 15.27
C HIS A 62 -2.94 19.27 14.27
N GLY A 63 -2.40 20.33 13.64
CA GLY A 63 -1.32 20.23 12.67
C GLY A 63 -1.74 19.76 11.27
N TYR A 64 -3.03 19.59 11.00
CA TYR A 64 -3.51 19.23 9.66
C TYR A 64 -3.35 20.42 8.71
N SER A 65 -2.65 20.17 7.60
CA SER A 65 -2.50 21.11 6.49
C SER A 65 -3.28 20.63 5.26
N ILE A 66 -3.37 21.49 4.23
CA ILE A 66 -3.94 21.09 2.93
C ILE A 66 -3.20 19.86 2.36
N ILE A 67 -1.88 19.79 2.55
CA ILE A 67 -1.06 18.66 2.11
C ILE A 67 -1.44 17.39 2.87
N THR A 68 -1.71 17.48 4.18
CA THR A 68 -2.17 16.36 5.00
C THR A 68 -3.50 15.81 4.47
N VAL A 69 -4.47 16.68 4.17
CA VAL A 69 -5.76 16.29 3.61
C VAL A 69 -5.59 15.66 2.22
N ALA A 70 -4.75 16.23 1.37
CA ALA A 70 -4.42 15.65 0.06
C ALA A 70 -3.80 14.25 0.18
N MET A 71 -2.91 14.03 1.15
CA MET A 71 -2.34 12.71 1.41
C MET A 71 -3.40 11.71 1.91
N ILE A 72 -4.32 12.11 2.78
CA ILE A 72 -5.42 11.26 3.25
C ILE A 72 -6.29 10.80 2.07
N LEU A 73 -6.66 11.72 1.17
CA LEU A 73 -7.42 11.40 -0.03
C LEU A 73 -6.64 10.45 -0.96
N ASN A 74 -5.36 10.73 -1.19
CA ASN A 74 -4.48 9.89 -2.00
C ASN A 74 -4.35 8.46 -1.43
N HIS A 75 -4.19 8.33 -0.11
CA HIS A 75 -4.12 7.02 0.55
C HIS A 75 -5.46 6.27 0.48
N GLY A 76 -6.58 6.97 0.62
CA GLY A 76 -7.91 6.38 0.41
C GLY A 76 -8.08 5.82 -1.00
N LEU A 77 -7.75 6.61 -2.02
CA LEU A 77 -7.79 6.18 -3.43
C LEU A 77 -6.84 5.02 -3.72
N SER A 78 -5.64 5.04 -3.13
CA SER A 78 -4.67 3.95 -3.24
C SER A 78 -5.21 2.66 -2.62
N GLY A 79 -5.87 2.74 -1.45
CA GLY A 79 -6.50 1.59 -0.80
C GLY A 79 -7.59 0.95 -1.66
N ILE A 80 -8.45 1.78 -2.28
CA ILE A 80 -9.48 1.31 -3.23
C ILE A 80 -8.81 0.67 -4.45
N SER A 81 -7.79 1.30 -5.01
CA SER A 81 -7.04 0.77 -6.16
C SER A 81 -6.41 -0.59 -5.85
N VAL A 82 -5.79 -0.74 -4.68
CA VAL A 82 -5.23 -2.03 -4.22
C VAL A 82 -6.31 -3.09 -4.12
N SER A 83 -7.49 -2.77 -3.58
CA SER A 83 -8.59 -3.74 -3.49
C SER A 83 -9.05 -4.26 -4.87
N LEU A 84 -9.04 -3.39 -5.89
CA LEU A 84 -9.37 -3.78 -7.26
C LEU A 84 -8.29 -4.68 -7.85
N VAL A 85 -7.01 -4.37 -7.64
CA VAL A 85 -5.89 -5.23 -8.05
C VAL A 85 -6.00 -6.60 -7.39
N MET A 86 -6.31 -6.67 -6.10
CA MET A 86 -6.51 -7.95 -5.40
C MET A 86 -7.69 -8.75 -5.94
N LYS A 87 -8.76 -8.08 -6.38
CA LYS A 87 -9.95 -8.75 -6.94
C LYS A 87 -9.70 -9.30 -8.34
N PHE A 88 -9.04 -8.54 -9.21
CA PHE A 88 -8.93 -8.86 -10.63
C PHE A 88 -7.57 -9.44 -11.06
N ALA A 89 -6.53 -9.27 -10.24
CA ALA A 89 -5.21 -9.85 -10.45
C ALA A 89 -4.85 -10.72 -9.24
N ASP A 90 -3.72 -10.46 -8.57
CA ASP A 90 -3.23 -11.20 -7.42
C ASP A 90 -2.32 -10.30 -6.54
N ASN A 91 -2.04 -10.71 -5.31
CA ASN A 91 -1.18 -9.96 -4.38
C ASN A 91 0.26 -9.83 -4.90
N ILE A 92 0.72 -10.74 -5.77
CA ILE A 92 2.05 -10.67 -6.40
C ILE A 92 2.11 -9.49 -7.38
N ALA A 93 1.11 -9.36 -8.25
CA ALA A 93 0.97 -8.23 -9.17
C ALA A 93 0.89 -6.90 -8.42
N LYS A 94 0.20 -6.85 -7.27
CA LYS A 94 0.19 -5.68 -6.39
C LYS A 94 1.61 -5.30 -5.93
N VAL A 95 2.41 -6.26 -5.45
CA VAL A 95 3.78 -5.99 -5.00
C VAL A 95 4.68 -5.50 -6.14
N TYR A 96 4.53 -6.06 -7.34
CA TYR A 96 5.25 -5.57 -8.51
C TYR A 96 4.80 -4.16 -8.92
N ALA A 97 3.51 -3.86 -8.88
CA ALA A 97 3.00 -2.51 -9.14
C ALA A 97 3.56 -1.48 -8.14
N THR A 98 3.64 -1.82 -6.85
CA THR A 98 4.30 -0.98 -5.84
C THR A 98 5.78 -0.78 -6.14
N SER A 99 6.47 -1.82 -6.62
CA SER A 99 7.88 -1.73 -7.00
C SER A 99 8.10 -0.79 -8.19
N VAL A 100 7.25 -0.87 -9.22
CA VAL A 100 7.27 0.08 -10.36
C VAL A 100 6.96 1.50 -9.90
N ALA A 101 5.96 1.68 -9.03
CA ALA A 101 5.64 3.00 -8.48
C ALA A 101 6.82 3.62 -7.71
N MET A 102 7.61 2.80 -7.00
CA MET A 102 8.84 3.25 -6.34
C MET A 102 9.88 3.73 -7.35
N LEU A 103 10.08 3.02 -8.46
CA LEU A 103 10.98 3.43 -9.55
C LEU A 103 10.55 4.77 -10.16
N LEU A 104 9.26 4.90 -10.49
CA LEU A 104 8.69 6.13 -11.03
C LEU A 104 8.83 7.30 -10.06
N THR A 105 8.59 7.07 -8.76
CA THR A 105 8.75 8.07 -7.71
C THR A 105 10.19 8.57 -7.64
N ALA A 106 11.16 7.67 -7.79
CA ALA A 106 12.57 8.05 -7.83
C ALA A 106 12.93 8.90 -9.06
N LEU A 107 12.40 8.54 -10.25
CA LEU A 107 12.61 9.34 -11.47
C LEU A 107 12.04 10.76 -11.32
N VAL A 108 10.82 10.88 -10.80
CA VAL A 108 10.22 12.18 -10.47
C VAL A 108 11.07 12.91 -9.44
N SER A 109 11.60 12.20 -8.44
CA SER A 109 12.42 12.82 -7.39
C SER A 109 13.74 13.38 -7.89
N ILE A 110 14.36 12.75 -8.90
CA ILE A 110 15.55 13.30 -9.56
C ILE A 110 15.20 14.63 -10.25
N ALA A 111 14.09 14.67 -10.98
CA ALA A 111 13.68 15.83 -11.77
C ALA A 111 13.23 17.03 -10.91
N PHE A 112 12.50 16.79 -9.83
CA PHE A 112 11.86 17.86 -9.04
C PHE A 112 12.55 18.17 -7.70
N PHE A 113 13.27 17.21 -7.12
CA PHE A 113 13.81 17.34 -5.76
C PHE A 113 15.34 17.20 -5.69
N ASN A 114 16.04 17.23 -6.83
CA ASN A 114 17.50 17.04 -6.91
C ASN A 114 17.98 15.76 -6.18
N PHE A 115 17.18 14.69 -6.24
CA PHE A 115 17.52 13.42 -5.60
C PHE A 115 18.81 12.85 -6.17
N GLN A 116 19.80 12.58 -5.32
CA GLN A 116 21.08 12.00 -5.76
C GLN A 116 21.01 10.48 -5.79
N LEU A 117 21.25 9.93 -6.98
CA LEU A 117 21.34 8.49 -7.19
C LEU A 117 22.57 7.93 -6.48
N THR A 118 22.36 6.95 -5.61
CA THR A 118 23.44 6.21 -4.98
C THR A 118 23.68 4.88 -5.72
N LEU A 119 24.91 4.37 -5.68
CA LEU A 119 25.23 3.09 -6.29
C LEU A 119 24.33 1.94 -5.78
N PRO A 120 24.05 1.79 -4.47
CA PRO A 120 23.11 0.77 -3.99
C PRO A 120 21.70 0.93 -4.57
N PHE A 121 21.23 2.17 -4.75
CA PHE A 121 19.93 2.42 -5.34
C PHE A 121 19.87 1.97 -6.80
N VAL A 122 20.90 2.29 -7.60
CA VAL A 122 20.98 1.87 -9.01
C VAL A 122 21.02 0.35 -9.13
N LEU A 123 21.82 -0.33 -8.31
CA LEU A 123 21.89 -1.79 -8.29
C LEU A 123 20.57 -2.43 -7.84
N GLY A 124 19.92 -1.89 -6.81
CA GLY A 124 18.63 -2.39 -6.34
C GLY A 124 17.54 -2.23 -7.40
N THR A 125 17.48 -1.06 -8.03
CA THR A 125 16.48 -0.77 -9.07
C THR A 125 16.71 -1.58 -10.35
N SER A 126 17.95 -1.87 -10.73
CA SER A 126 18.23 -2.77 -11.87
C SER A 126 17.76 -4.19 -11.60
N VAL A 127 18.03 -4.73 -10.40
CA VAL A 127 17.58 -6.08 -10.00
C VAL A 127 16.05 -6.17 -10.01
N VAL A 128 15.36 -5.18 -9.43
CA VAL A 128 13.89 -5.12 -9.42
C VAL A 128 13.32 -5.06 -10.84
N SER A 129 13.94 -4.26 -11.73
CA SER A 129 13.49 -4.13 -13.12
C SER A 129 13.61 -5.45 -13.89
N ILE A 130 14.72 -6.18 -13.72
CA ILE A 130 14.93 -7.49 -14.34
C ILE A 130 13.93 -8.52 -13.79
N ALA A 131 13.70 -8.53 -12.46
CA ALA A 131 12.75 -9.45 -11.83
C ALA A 131 11.31 -9.27 -12.35
N ILE A 132 10.87 -8.01 -12.51
CA ILE A 132 9.57 -7.68 -13.10
C ILE A 132 9.48 -8.22 -14.54
N TYR A 133 10.49 -7.95 -15.37
CA TYR A 133 10.51 -8.40 -16.75
C TYR A 133 10.40 -9.93 -16.88
N LEU A 134 11.21 -10.66 -16.10
CA LEU A 134 11.20 -12.13 -16.10
C LEU A 134 9.86 -12.70 -15.62
N HIS A 135 9.23 -12.09 -14.61
CA HIS A 135 7.94 -12.55 -14.10
C HIS A 135 6.84 -12.44 -15.16
N TYR A 136 6.75 -11.31 -15.86
CA TYR A 136 5.73 -11.13 -16.90
C TYR A 136 6.00 -11.98 -18.14
N GLN A 137 7.26 -12.14 -18.56
CA GLN A 137 7.61 -13.04 -19.66
C GLN A 137 7.21 -14.49 -19.38
N SER A 138 7.45 -14.97 -18.15
CA SER A 138 7.05 -16.32 -17.74
C SER A 138 5.53 -16.52 -17.76
N LYS A 139 4.75 -15.50 -17.37
CA LYS A 139 3.28 -15.54 -17.34
C LYS A 139 2.67 -15.56 -18.75
N GLY A 140 3.31 -14.95 -19.75
CA GLY A 140 2.86 -14.92 -21.14
C GLY A 140 3.26 -16.14 -21.99
N SER A 141 4.08 -17.05 -21.47
CA SER A 141 4.50 -18.30 -22.13
C SER A 141 3.59 -19.50 -21.83
N LYS A 142 2.45 -19.27 -21.15
CA LYS A 142 1.40 -20.27 -20.88
C LYS A 142 0.12 -19.86 -21.57
#